data_AF-A0A962R292-F1
#
_entry.id   AF-A0A962R292-F1
#
_cell.length_a   1.000
_cell.length_b   1.000
_cell.length_c   1.000
_cell.angle_alpha   90.00
_cell.angle_beta   90.00
_cell.angle_gamma   90.00
#
_symmetry.space_group_name_H-M   'P 1'
#
loop_
_entity.id
_entity.type
_entity.pdbx_description
1 polymer ?
#
loop_
_entity_poly.entity_id
_entity_poly.type
_entity_poly.pdbx_seq_one_letter_code
_entity_poly.pdbx_strand_id
1 'polypeptide(L)' 'SISRALDALARQPEAEKSITRTLFIGLAMIESLAIYVLVIVLIVLFRNPLLEYLVK' A
#
# COMPACT_ATOMS: atom_id res chain seq x y z
N SER A 1 -11.01 -2.74 8.73
CA SER A 1 -9.94 -1.79 9.13
C SER A 1 -9.21 -2.37 10.32
N ILE A 2 -7.98 -1.91 10.59
CA ILE A 2 -7.07 -2.40 11.66
C ILE A 2 -7.81 -2.64 13.00
N SER A 3 -8.76 -1.76 13.36
CA SER A 3 -9.63 -1.91 14.54
C SER A 3 -10.35 -3.28 14.61
N ARG A 4 -10.88 -3.80 13.50
CA ARG A 4 -11.54 -5.11 13.46
C ARG A 4 -10.56 -6.27 13.62
N ALA A 5 -9.32 -6.12 13.14
CA ALA A 5 -8.29 -7.13 13.35
C ALA A 5 -7.85 -7.17 14.82
N LEU A 6 -7.74 -6.01 15.46
CA LEU A 6 -7.48 -5.89 16.90
C LEU A 6 -8.62 -6.47 17.75
N ASP A 7 -9.88 -6.22 17.38
CA ASP A 7 -11.03 -6.83 18.05
C ASP A 7 -11.05 -8.35 17.89
N ALA A 8 -10.66 -8.88 16.72
CA ALA A 8 -10.56 -10.32 16.48
C ALA A 8 -9.44 -10.97 17.29
N LEU A 9 -8.28 -10.31 17.38
CA LEU A 9 -7.15 -10.71 18.23
C LEU A 9 -7.54 -10.78 19.71
N ALA A 10 -8.28 -9.78 20.20
CA ALA A 10 -8.75 -9.74 21.59
C ALA A 10 -9.78 -10.85 21.91
N ARG A 11 -10.58 -11.26 20.91
CA ARG A 11 -11.60 -12.32 21.07
C ARG A 11 -11.05 -13.73 20.85
N GLN A 12 -10.02 -13.90 20.03
CA GLN A 12 -9.41 -15.20 19.67
C GLN A 12 -7.88 -15.11 19.66
N PRO A 13 -7.24 -15.15 20.84
CA PRO A 13 -5.78 -15.07 20.97
C PRO A 13 -5.05 -16.23 20.27
N GLU A 14 -5.66 -17.41 20.18
CA GLU A 14 -5.11 -18.57 19.45
C GLU A 14 -4.93 -18.31 17.94
N ALA A 15 -5.69 -17.38 17.37
CA ALA A 15 -5.63 -17.00 15.96
C ALA A 15 -4.64 -15.86 15.68
N GLU A 16 -3.96 -15.33 16.70
CA GLU A 16 -3.05 -14.17 16.61
C GLU A 16 -2.07 -14.26 15.43
N LYS A 17 -1.35 -15.37 15.31
CA LYS A 17 -0.34 -15.53 14.24
C LYS A 17 -0.95 -15.44 12.84
N SER A 18 -2.16 -15.95 12.65
CA SER A 18 -2.86 -15.94 11.37
C SER A 18 -3.39 -14.54 11.04
N ILE A 19 -4.00 -13.87 12.02
CA ILE A 19 -4.55 -12.51 11.89
C ILE A 19 -3.42 -11.52 11.59
N THR A 20 -2.34 -11.56 12.37
CA THR A 20 -1.18 -10.68 12.20
C THR A 20 -0.49 -10.89 10.85
N ARG A 21 -0.34 -12.13 10.38
CA ARG A 21 0.19 -12.40 9.03
C ARG A 21 -0.68 -11.77 7.95
N THR A 22 -2.00 -11.94 8.05
CA THR A 22 -2.96 -11.39 7.09
C THR A 22 -2.94 -9.86 7.11
N LEU A 23 -2.79 -9.26 8.30
CA LEU A 23 -2.65 -7.82 8.47
C LEU A 23 -1.39 -7.29 7.78
N PHE A 24 -0.24 -7.94 7.96
CA PHE A 24 1.01 -7.55 7.29
C PHE A 24 0.94 -7.69 5.78
N ILE A 25 0.28 -8.73 5.26
CA ILE A 25 0.02 -8.86 3.82
C ILE A 25 -0.83 -7.69 3.32
N GLY A 26 -1.90 -7.35 4.03
CA GLY A 26 -2.75 -6.21 3.68
C GLY A 26 -2.00 -4.87 3.72
N LEU A 27 -1.15 -4.66 4.73
CA LEU A 27 -0.27 -3.49 4.83
C LEU A 27 0.72 -3.42 3.66
N ALA A 28 1.36 -4.54 3.32
CA ALA A 28 2.30 -4.61 2.20
C ALA A 28 1.63 -4.29 0.85
N MET A 29 0.37 -4.69 0.65
CA MET A 29 -0.39 -4.34 -0.56
C MET A 29 -0.71 -2.84 -0.64
N ILE A 30 -1.00 -2.20 0.50
CA ILE A 30 -1.21 -0.74 0.54
C ILE A 30 0.10 -0.01 0.24
N GLU A 31 1.20 -0.49 0.83
CA GLU A 31 2.53 0.09 0.63
C GLU A 31 2.97 -0.02 -0.85
N SER A 32 2.74 -1.16 -1.50
CA SER A 32 3.09 -1.33 -2.92
C SER A 32 2.31 -0.36 -3.83
N LEU A 33 1.05 -0.10 -3.51
CA LEU A 33 0.25 0.89 -4.23
C LEU A 33 0.80 2.31 -4.00
N ALA A 34 1.18 2.65 -2.77
CA ALA A 34 1.79 3.94 -2.45
C ALA A 34 3.10 4.14 -3.23
N ILE A 35 3.95 3.11 -3.31
CA ILE A 35 5.18 3.13 -4.10
C ILE A 35 4.89 3.29 -5.60
N TYR A 36 3.86 2.63 -6.15
CA TYR A 36 3.49 2.83 -7.56
C TYR A 36 3.08 4.27 -7.86
N VAL A 37 2.24 4.86 -7.01
CA VAL A 37 1.82 6.26 -7.17
C VAL A 37 3.03 7.19 -7.05
N LEU A 38 3.90 6.97 -6.07
CA LEU A 38 5.13 7.75 -5.89
C LEU A 38 6.01 7.69 -7.15
N VAL A 39 6.23 6.50 -7.71
CA VAL A 39 7.04 6.34 -8.93
C VAL A 39 6.42 7.11 -10.10
N ILE A 40 5.10 7.01 -10.30
CA ILE A 40 4.40 7.76 -11.36
C ILE A 40 4.58 9.27 -11.16
N VAL A 41 4.40 9.77 -9.93
CA VAL A 41 4.59 11.20 -9.62
C VAL A 41 6.02 11.64 -9.90
N LEU A 42 7.02 10.84 -9.52
CA LEU A 42 8.42 11.15 -9.78
C LEU A 42 8.74 11.18 -11.28
N ILE A 43 8.17 10.27 -12.07
CA ILE A 43 8.29 10.27 -13.53
C ILE A 43 7.68 11.56 -14.09
N VAL A 44 6.48 11.93 -13.66
CA VAL A 44 5.81 13.15 -14.15
C VAL A 44 6.54 14.42 -13.74
N LEU A 45 7.19 14.46 -12.57
CA LEU A 45 7.91 15.65 -12.12
C LEU A 45 9.29 15.81 -12.79
N PHE A 46 10.07 14.73 -12.90
CA PHE A 46 11.47 14.81 -13.34
C PHE A 46 11.70 14.37 -14.79
N ARG A 47 10.81 13.57 -15.36
CA ARG A 47 10.94 13.03 -16.71
C ARG A 47 9.58 12.95 -17.40
N ASN A 48 8.85 14.06 -17.38
CA ASN A 48 7.48 14.09 -17.86
C ASN A 48 7.42 13.71 -19.35
N PRO A 49 6.88 12.54 -19.70
CA PRO A 49 6.80 12.12 -21.10
C PRO A 49 5.85 13.02 -21.91
N LEU A 50 4.90 13.70 -21.26
CA LEU A 50 3.93 14.56 -21.94
C LEU A 50 4.57 15.85 -22.47
N LEU A 51 5.63 16.33 -21.86
CA LEU A 51 6.33 17.53 -22.34
C LEU A 51 7.01 17.28 -23.70
N GLU A 52 7.47 16.06 -23.97
CA GLU A 52 8.04 15.70 -25.27
C GLU A 52 7.02 15.76 -26.42
N TYR A 53 5.73 15.56 -26.13
CA TYR A 53 4.65 15.67 -27.11
C TYR A 53 4.14 17.10 -27.30
N LEU A 54 4.30 17.97 -26.30
CA LEU A 54 3.82 19.36 -26.34
C LEU A 54 4.84 20.36 -26.87
N VAL A 55 6.13 20.03 -26.80
CA VAL A 55 7.24 20.91 -27.23
C VAL A 55 7.67 20.62 -28.69
N LYS A 56 7.13 19.56 -29.31
CA LYS A 56 7.18 19.35 -30.76
C LYS A 56 6.02 20.08 -31.44
#